data_AF-A0A240ECG1-F1
#
_entry.id   AF-A0A240ECG1-F1
#
_cell.length_a   1.000
_cell.length_b   1.000
_cell.length_c   1.000
_cell.angle_alpha   90.00
_cell.angle_beta   90.00
_cell.angle_gamma   90.00
#
_symmetry.space_group_name_H-M   'P 1'
#
loop_
_entity.id
_entity.type
_entity.pdbx_description
1 polymer ?
#
loop_
_entity_poly.entity_id
_entity_poly.type
_entity_poly.pdbx_seq_one_letter_code
_entity_poly.pdbx_strand_id
1 'polypeptide(L)'
;MAYYHVIIEARENLGKNDEEREISLFDITDIQSIIPTIIHPYILKAELNIDGDLIDYEEIDLFAIKQTILPIQQLIEQEQKELPSNTDVTITAFEIFNDRDLSQDVTQVVLDLLED
;
A
#
# COMPACT_ATOMS: atom_id res chain seq x y z
N MET A 1 -13.60 -0.26 12.96
CA MET A 1 -12.22 -0.79 12.94
C MET A 1 -11.62 -0.35 11.62
N ALA A 2 -10.41 0.20 11.62
CA ALA A 2 -9.77 0.65 10.39
C ALA A 2 -8.88 -0.47 9.84
N TYR A 3 -8.74 -0.52 8.51
CA TYR A 3 -7.83 -1.41 7.81
C TYR A 3 -6.75 -0.56 7.17
N TYR A 4 -5.49 -0.87 7.44
CA TYR A 4 -4.35 -0.22 6.83
C TYR A 4 -3.85 -1.04 5.66
N HIS A 5 -3.36 -0.34 4.64
CA HIS A 5 -2.77 -0.93 3.45
C HIS A 5 -1.45 -0.22 3.18
N VAL A 6 -0.40 -0.98 2.88
CA VAL A 6 0.89 -0.43 2.49
C VAL A 6 1.06 -0.67 1.01
N ILE A 7 1.35 0.39 0.26
CA ILE A 7 1.60 0.36 -1.18
C ILE A 7 3.02 0.88 -1.38
N ILE A 8 3.85 0.07 -2.03
CA ILE A 8 5.23 0.39 -2.32
C ILE A 8 5.45 0.18 -3.82
N GLU A 9 5.90 1.23 -4.50
CA GLU A 9 6.45 1.12 -5.85
C GLU A 9 7.96 1.20 -5.72
N ALA A 10 8.64 0.16 -6.19
CA ALA A 10 10.10 0.07 -6.17
C ALA A 10 10.64 -0.32 -7.54
N ARG A 11 11.87 0.10 -7.84
CA ARG A 11 12.60 -0.32 -9.04
C ARG A 11 13.38 -1.60 -8.75
N GLU A 12 13.36 -2.52 -9.71
CA GLU A 12 14.24 -3.68 -9.68
C GLU A 12 15.31 -3.54 -10.77
N ASN A 13 16.56 -3.35 -10.35
CA ASN A 13 17.70 -3.22 -11.25
C ASN A 13 18.10 -4.60 -11.82
N LEU A 14 17.36 -5.10 -12.81
CA LEU A 14 17.66 -6.34 -13.54
C LEU A 14 18.74 -6.16 -14.64
N GLY A 15 19.67 -5.23 -14.44
CA GLY A 15 20.83 -5.00 -15.30
C GLY A 15 20.61 -3.94 -16.38
N LYS A 16 20.02 -4.29 -17.53
CA LYS A 16 19.85 -3.37 -18.68
C LYS A 16 18.46 -2.75 -18.82
N ASN A 17 17.50 -3.27 -18.06
CA ASN A 17 16.14 -2.77 -18.01
C ASN A 17 15.79 -2.59 -16.54
N ASP A 18 15.32 -1.40 -16.18
CA ASP A 18 14.70 -1.16 -14.88
C ASP A 18 13.25 -1.62 -15.01
N GLU A 19 12.82 -2.54 -14.14
CA GLU A 19 11.41 -2.94 -14.05
C GLU A 19 10.79 -2.32 -12.80
N GLU A 20 9.57 -1.79 -12.94
CA GLU A 20 8.79 -1.29 -11.81
C GLU A 20 8.07 -2.46 -11.14
N ARG A 21 8.23 -2.55 -9.82
CA ARG A 21 7.59 -3.56 -8.97
C ARG A 21 6.66 -2.86 -7.99
N GLU A 22 5.37 -3.17 -8.10
CA GLU A 22 4.38 -2.79 -7.09
C GLU A 22 4.26 -3.89 -6.04
N ILE A 23 4.33 -3.51 -4.76
CA ILE A 23 4.18 -4.38 -3.61
C ILE A 23 3.09 -3.80 -2.72
N SER A 24 2.09 -4.61 -2.46
CA SER A 24 0.91 -4.19 -1.73
C SER A 24 0.61 -5.16 -0.59
N LEU A 25 0.53 -4.63 0.62
CA LEU A 25 0.07 -5.35 1.82
C LEU A 25 -1.30 -4.82 2.19
N PHE A 26 -2.30 -5.70 2.25
CA PHE A 26 -3.69 -5.31 2.48
C PHE A 26 -4.21 -5.74 3.84
N ASP A 27 -5.26 -5.04 4.28
CA ASP A 27 -6.10 -5.43 5.42
C ASP A 27 -5.34 -5.57 6.75
N ILE A 28 -4.28 -4.79 6.94
CA ILE A 28 -3.50 -4.75 8.17
C ILE A 28 -4.38 -4.15 9.28
N THR A 29 -4.71 -4.98 10.27
CA THR A 29 -5.59 -4.59 11.40
C THR A 29 -4.81 -4.08 12.61
N ASP A 30 -3.54 -4.47 12.73
CA ASP A 30 -2.60 -3.96 13.73
C ASP A 30 -1.41 -3.30 13.05
N ILE A 31 -1.45 -1.98 12.93
CA ILE A 31 -0.36 -1.20 12.31
C ILE A 31 0.96 -1.34 13.08
N GLN A 32 0.93 -1.69 14.38
CA GLN A 32 2.15 -1.87 15.16
C GLN A 32 2.98 -3.04 14.65
N SER A 33 2.33 -4.04 14.04
CA SER A 33 3.00 -5.23 13.50
C SER A 33 3.99 -4.92 12.38
N ILE A 34 3.75 -3.87 11.60
CA ILE A 34 4.59 -3.48 10.46
C ILE A 34 5.61 -2.38 10.80
N ILE A 35 5.56 -1.81 12.01
CA ILE A 35 6.51 -0.76 12.41
C ILE A 35 7.96 -1.26 12.36
N PRO A 36 8.33 -2.40 12.97
CA PRO A 36 9.74 -2.78 13.06
C PRO A 36 10.36 -3.18 11.72
N THR A 37 9.57 -3.69 10.77
CA THR A 37 10.06 -4.32 9.53
C THR A 37 9.86 -3.44 8.29
N ILE A 38 8.92 -2.49 8.33
CA ILE A 38 8.56 -1.66 7.18
C ILE A 38 8.70 -0.18 7.52
N ILE A 39 7.95 0.31 8.52
CA ILE A 39 7.86 1.77 8.75
C ILE A 39 9.16 2.33 9.34
N HIS A 40 9.73 1.68 10.34
CA HIS A 40 10.96 2.15 10.98
C HIS A 40 12.17 2.09 10.02
N PRO A 41 12.38 1.00 9.25
CA PRO A 41 13.39 1.01 8.19
C PRO A 41 13.17 2.11 7.16
N TYR A 42 11.93 2.37 6.75
CA TYR A 42 11.62 3.47 5.83
C TYR A 42 12.01 4.85 6.38
N ILE A 43 11.66 5.15 7.65
CA ILE A 43 12.05 6.40 8.33
C ILE A 43 13.58 6.52 8.41
N LEU A 44 14.27 5.45 8.77
CA LEU A 44 15.73 5.42 8.88
C LEU A 44 16.45 5.37 7.53
N LYS A 45 15.73 5.26 6.41
CA LYS A 45 16.29 5.07 5.07
C LYS A 45 17.16 3.80 4.97
N ALA A 46 16.74 2.75 5.65
CA ALA A 46 17.37 1.44 5.65
C ALA A 46 16.63 0.46 4.72
N GLU A 47 17.18 -0.73 4.52
CA GLU A 47 16.54 -1.82 3.78
C GLU A 47 15.23 -2.27 4.48
N LEU A 48 14.14 -2.36 3.73
CA LEU A 48 12.84 -2.85 4.20
C LEU A 48 12.78 -4.37 4.03
N ASN A 49 12.14 -5.06 4.97
CA ASN A 49 11.82 -6.49 4.84
C ASN A 49 10.30 -6.68 4.78
N ILE A 50 9.82 -7.10 3.61
CA ILE A 50 8.40 -7.29 3.33
C ILE A 50 8.19 -8.73 2.90
N ASP A 51 7.54 -9.52 3.75
CA ASP A 51 7.27 -10.95 3.52
C ASP A 51 8.50 -11.79 3.12
N GLY A 52 9.70 -11.39 3.56
CA GLY A 52 10.97 -12.05 3.25
C GLY A 52 11.71 -11.47 2.04
N ASP A 53 11.09 -10.56 1.29
CA ASP A 53 11.75 -9.79 0.25
C ASP A 53 12.43 -8.56 0.85
N LEU A 54 13.70 -8.37 0.48
CA LEU A 54 14.51 -7.23 0.90
C LEU A 54 14.46 -6.14 -0.18
N ILE A 55 14.22 -4.90 0.24
CA ILE A 55 14.11 -3.76 -0.67
C ILE A 55 14.97 -2.63 -0.14
N ASP A 56 15.93 -2.21 -0.96
CA ASP A 56 16.75 -1.04 -0.67
C ASP A 56 15.91 0.24 -0.73
N TYR A 57 16.07 1.12 0.26
CA TYR A 57 15.36 2.40 0.31
C TYR A 57 15.56 3.26 -0.95
N GLU A 58 16.76 3.19 -1.56
CA GLU A 58 17.10 3.97 -2.76
C GLU A 58 16.32 3.53 -4.01
N GLU A 59 15.74 2.33 -3.98
CA GLU A 59 14.93 1.78 -5.05
C GLU A 59 13.44 2.07 -4.85
N ILE A 60 13.02 2.63 -3.71
CA ILE A 60 11.62 2.95 -3.44
C ILE A 60 11.27 4.31 -4.08
N ASP A 61 10.37 4.30 -5.04
CA ASP A 61 9.86 5.50 -5.71
C ASP A 61 8.56 6.01 -5.05
N LEU A 62 7.74 5.10 -4.52
CA LEU A 62 6.53 5.42 -3.76
C LEU A 62 6.45 4.58 -2.49
N PHE A 63 6.11 5.23 -1.38
CA PHE A 63 5.68 4.57 -0.15
C PHE A 63 4.41 5.25 0.35
N ALA A 64 3.31 4.51 0.42
CA ALA A 64 2.04 5.03 0.88
C ALA A 64 1.38 4.08 1.89
N ILE A 65 0.80 4.66 2.93
CA ILE A 65 -0.06 3.97 3.88
C ILE A 65 -1.49 4.49 3.66
N LYS A 66 -2.36 3.64 3.13
CA LYS A 66 -3.78 3.92 2.94
C LYS A 66 -4.60 3.33 4.08
N GLN A 67 -5.72 3.95 4.39
CA GLN A 67 -6.67 3.50 5.39
C GLN A 67 -8.07 3.39 4.79
N THR A 68 -8.74 2.26 5.03
CA THR A 68 -10.13 2.02 4.63
C THR A 68 -10.99 1.59 5.82
N ILE A 69 -12.33 1.70 5.65
CA ILE A 69 -13.30 1.30 6.68
C ILE A 69 -13.70 -0.19 6.61
N LEU A 70 -13.43 -0.84 5.47
CA LEU A 70 -13.72 -2.25 5.18
C LEU A 70 -12.49 -2.90 4.52
N PRO A 71 -12.37 -4.24 4.59
CA PRO A 71 -11.33 -4.96 3.85
C PRO A 71 -11.37 -4.68 2.35
N ILE A 72 -10.20 -4.67 1.70
CA ILE A 72 -10.06 -4.24 0.30
C ILE A 72 -10.95 -5.06 -0.64
N GLN A 73 -11.03 -6.37 -0.43
CA GLN A 73 -11.83 -7.27 -1.27
C GLN A 73 -13.33 -6.97 -1.17
N GLN A 74 -13.81 -6.56 0.01
CA GLN A 74 -15.21 -6.20 0.18
C GLN A 74 -15.55 -4.89 -0.53
N LEU A 75 -14.62 -3.93 -0.52
CA LEU A 75 -14.78 -2.66 -1.24
C LEU A 75 -14.81 -2.90 -2.75
N ILE A 76 -13.87 -3.69 -3.27
CA ILE A 76 -13.83 -4.08 -4.69
C ILE A 76 -15.15 -4.74 -5.11
N GLU A 77 -15.67 -5.68 -4.31
CA GLU A 77 -16.94 -6.36 -4.62
C GLU A 77 -18.16 -5.44 -4.57
N GLN A 78 -18.14 -4.41 -3.73
CA GLN A 78 -19.22 -3.42 -3.66
C GLN A 78 -19.20 -2.55 -4.92
N GLU A 79 -18.06 -1.94 -5.22
CA GLU A 79 -17.88 -1.11 -6.42
C GLU A 79 -18.18 -1.88 -7.71
N GLN A 80 -17.70 -3.13 -7.82
CA GLN A 80 -17.95 -3.97 -8.99
C GLN A 80 -19.44 -4.27 -9.20
N LYS A 81 -20.26 -4.32 -8.14
CA LYS A 81 -21.71 -4.54 -8.23
C LYS A 81 -22.48 -3.30 -8.64
N GLU A 82 -21.93 -2.12 -8.37
CA GLU A 82 -22.53 -0.85 -8.77
C GLU A 82 -22.33 -0.56 -10.27
N LEU A 83 -21.31 -1.19 -10.87
CA LEU A 83 -21.08 -1.09 -12.31
C LEU A 83 -22.27 -1.66 -13.12
N PRO A 84 -22.70 -0.96 -14.18
CA PRO A 84 -23.69 -1.47 -15.12
C PRO A 84 -23.26 -2.82 -15.68
N SER A 85 -24.19 -3.77 -15.83
CA SER A 85 -23.90 -5.15 -16.26
C SER A 85 -23.28 -5.29 -17.66
N ASN A 86 -23.24 -4.21 -18.44
CA ASN A 86 -22.60 -4.13 -19.76
C ASN A 86 -21.23 -3.45 -19.72
N THR A 87 -20.65 -3.23 -18.54
CA THR A 87 -19.34 -2.61 -18.37
C THR A 87 -18.25 -3.68 -18.35
N ASP A 88 -17.30 -3.59 -19.27
CA ASP A 88 -16.12 -4.46 -19.34
C ASP A 88 -14.97 -3.84 -18.54
N VAL A 89 -15.22 -3.53 -17.26
CA VAL A 89 -14.25 -2.94 -16.34
C VAL A 89 -14.21 -3.81 -15.09
N THR A 90 -13.00 -4.18 -14.69
CA THR A 90 -12.71 -4.86 -13.43
C THR A 90 -12.20 -3.84 -12.44
N ILE A 91 -12.89 -3.69 -11.32
CA ILE A 91 -12.42 -2.89 -10.20
C ILE A 91 -11.28 -3.63 -9.49
N THR A 92 -10.21 -2.92 -9.19
CA THR A 92 -9.05 -3.41 -8.44
C THR A 92 -8.81 -2.55 -7.21
N ALA A 93 -7.82 -2.90 -6.40
CA ALA A 93 -7.44 -2.12 -5.24
C ALA A 93 -7.01 -0.69 -5.63
N PHE A 94 -6.43 -0.51 -6.81
CA PHE A 94 -6.00 0.79 -7.32
C PHE A 94 -7.16 1.79 -7.44
N GLU A 95 -8.31 1.36 -7.97
CA GLU A 95 -9.50 2.21 -8.04
C GLU A 95 -9.99 2.59 -6.64
N ILE A 96 -10.00 1.64 -5.70
CA ILE A 96 -10.41 1.90 -4.31
C ILE A 96 -9.49 2.93 -3.64
N PHE A 97 -8.18 2.85 -3.83
CA PHE A 97 -7.23 3.77 -3.20
C PHE A 97 -7.23 5.17 -3.80
N ASN A 98 -7.69 5.32 -5.03
CA ASN A 98 -7.86 6.60 -5.69
C ASN A 98 -9.21 7.27 -5.36
N ASP A 99 -10.15 6.52 -4.79
CA ASP A 99 -11.41 7.06 -4.29
C ASP A 99 -11.26 7.62 -2.88
N ARG A 100 -11.53 8.92 -2.72
CA ARG A 100 -11.40 9.65 -1.45
C ARG A 100 -12.52 9.34 -0.46
N ASP A 101 -13.65 8.80 -0.92
CA ASP A 101 -14.76 8.39 -0.07
C ASP A 101 -14.52 6.99 0.51
N LEU A 102 -13.71 6.16 -0.16
CA LEU A 102 -13.41 4.78 0.24
C LEU A 102 -12.06 4.63 0.95
N SER A 103 -11.11 5.51 0.66
CA SER A 103 -9.73 5.44 1.14
C SER A 103 -9.18 6.79 1.58
N GLN A 104 -8.38 6.78 2.65
CA GLN A 104 -7.64 7.94 3.14
C GLN A 104 -6.14 7.66 3.10
N ASP A 105 -5.35 8.63 2.62
CA ASP A 105 -3.90 8.59 2.76
C ASP A 105 -3.51 9.05 4.17
N VAL A 106 -2.91 8.14 4.94
CA VAL A 106 -2.48 8.38 6.33
C VAL A 106 -0.96 8.33 6.47
N THR A 107 -0.22 8.31 5.36
CA THR A 107 1.25 8.12 5.35
C THR A 107 1.94 9.08 6.30
N GLN A 108 1.74 10.40 6.12
CA GLN A 108 2.41 11.40 6.96
C GLN A 108 1.95 11.36 8.41
N VAL A 109 0.66 11.11 8.65
CA VAL A 109 0.15 10.98 10.03
C VAL A 109 0.85 9.84 10.76
N VAL A 110 1.07 8.71 10.10
CA VAL A 110 1.75 7.56 10.69
C VAL A 110 3.25 7.84 10.89
N LEU A 111 3.90 8.48 9.93
CA LEU A 111 5.32 8.82 10.03
C LEU A 111 5.57 9.84 11.15
N ASP A 112 4.80 10.93 11.19
CA ASP A 112 4.92 11.99 12.20
C ASP A 112 4.78 11.45 13.63
N LEU A 113 3.90 10.46 13.85
CA LEU A 113 3.68 9.83 15.16
C LEU A 113 4.87 8.98 15.64
N LEU A 114 5.79 8.61 14.75
CA LEU A 114 6.92 7.72 15.03
C LEU A 114 8.28 8.43 15.00
N GLU A 115 8.31 9.69 14.58
CA GLU A 115 9.51 10.53 14.59
C GLU A 115 9.74 11.30 15.91
N ASP A 116 8.85 11.12 16.90
CA ASP A 116 8.92 11.70 18.26
C ASP A 116 9.81 10.93 19.27
#